data_AF-A0A7W4GDE5-F1
#
_entry.id   AF-A0A7W4GDE5-F1
#
_cell.length_a   1.000
_cell.length_b   1.000
_cell.length_c   1.000
_cell.angle_alpha   90.00
_cell.angle_beta   90.00
_cell.angle_gamma   90.00
#
_symmetry.space_group_name_H-M   'P 1'
#
loop_
_entity.id
_entity.type
_entity.pdbx_description
1 polymer ?
#
loop_
_entity_poly.entity_id
_entity_poly.type
_entity_poly.pdbx_seq_one_letter_code
_entity_poly.pdbx_strand_id
1 'polypeptide(L)'
;MRLLPVAIAALIAASFVSAPAIADTDQLVANICDYVKSDDKSRLRKKMKESRVKLRNVYSGISCDGSSLLRTAYNSNANDVGEFIAKRLPSTDLAIPEADGKTILDWALANGHDGSPITDAIKERVGG
;
A
#
# COMPACT_ATOMS: atom_id res chain seq x y z
N MET A 1 -4.40 43.46 60.46
CA MET A 1 -4.49 42.87 59.11
C MET A 1 -3.29 41.96 58.91
N ARG A 2 -3.51 40.64 58.79
CA ARG A 2 -2.46 39.65 58.52
C ARG A 2 -2.43 39.43 57.01
N LEU A 3 -1.34 39.80 56.35
CA LEU A 3 -1.12 39.55 54.92
C LEU A 3 -0.40 38.20 54.79
N LEU A 4 -1.07 37.24 54.14
CA LEU A 4 -0.47 35.97 53.72
C LEU A 4 0.07 36.15 52.29
N PRO A 5 1.30 35.71 51.97
CA PRO A 5 1.80 35.74 50.60
C PRO A 5 1.27 34.50 49.86
N VAL A 6 0.41 34.72 48.87
CA VAL A 6 0.02 33.70 47.90
C VAL A 6 1.17 33.52 46.92
N ALA A 7 1.92 32.43 47.04
CA ALA A 7 2.94 32.04 46.08
C ALA A 7 2.26 31.42 44.85
N ILE A 8 2.24 32.17 43.75
CA ILE A 8 1.78 31.70 42.44
C ILE A 8 2.91 30.86 41.83
N ALA A 9 2.78 29.54 41.88
CA ALA A 9 3.66 28.63 41.16
C ALA A 9 3.29 28.65 39.67
N ALA A 10 4.20 29.16 38.83
CA ALA A 10 4.05 29.18 37.39
C ALA A 10 4.16 27.75 36.82
N LEU A 11 3.08 27.27 36.20
CA LEU A 11 3.05 26.03 35.43
C LEU A 11 3.84 26.21 34.13
N ILE A 12 4.99 25.54 34.00
CA ILE A 12 5.71 25.42 32.73
C ILE A 12 5.02 24.29 31.95
N ALA A 13 4.17 24.67 30.99
CA ALA A 13 3.62 23.73 30.02
C ALA A 13 4.70 23.41 28.98
N ALA A 14 5.32 22.23 29.09
CA ALA A 14 6.19 21.71 28.04
C ALA A 14 5.33 21.25 26.86
N SER A 15 5.30 22.05 25.78
CA SER A 15 4.69 21.66 24.52
C SER A 15 5.60 20.65 23.81
N PHE A 16 5.32 19.36 23.97
CA PHE A 16 5.91 18.32 23.12
C PHE A 16 5.26 18.40 21.73
N VAL A 17 5.93 19.05 20.78
CA VAL A 17 5.54 18.98 19.36
C VAL A 17 6.20 17.76 18.75
N SER A 18 5.51 16.63 18.76
CA SER A 18 5.91 15.41 18.07
C SER A 18 5.28 15.39 16.67
N ALA A 19 6.03 15.73 15.62
CA ALA A 19 5.63 15.36 14.26
C ALA A 19 6.86 15.23 13.34
N PRO A 20 7.22 13.99 12.97
CA PRO A 20 7.23 13.66 11.55
C PRO A 20 6.70 12.23 11.33
N ALA A 21 5.42 12.09 10.97
CA ALA A 21 4.86 10.79 10.58
C ALA A 21 4.36 10.76 9.12
N ILE A 22 4.25 11.92 8.47
CA ILE A 22 3.60 12.05 7.16
C ILE A 22 4.60 11.82 6.01
N ALA A 23 5.83 12.34 6.12
CA ALA A 23 6.84 12.24 5.06
C ALA A 23 7.29 10.80 4.74
N ASP A 24 7.28 9.90 5.73
CA ASP A 24 7.72 8.51 5.55
C ASP A 24 6.71 7.69 4.73
N THR A 25 5.41 8.03 4.82
CA THR A 25 4.36 7.30 4.11
C THR A 25 4.36 7.62 2.62
N ASP A 26 4.48 8.89 2.23
CA ASP A 26 4.51 9.29 0.82
C ASP A 26 5.74 8.73 0.10
N GLN A 27 6.90 8.76 0.77
CA GLN A 27 8.12 8.19 0.23
C GLN A 27 8.05 6.66 0.13
N LEU A 28 7.38 5.99 1.08
CA LEU A 28 7.13 4.55 1.01
C LEU A 28 6.25 4.20 -0.21
N VAL A 29 5.15 4.92 -0.41
CA VAL A 29 4.23 4.70 -1.53
C VAL A 29 4.94 4.92 -2.86
N ALA A 30 5.70 6.01 -3.01
CA ALA A 30 6.48 6.28 -4.21
C ALA A 30 7.46 5.14 -4.53
N ASN A 31 8.22 4.68 -3.54
CA ASN A 31 9.14 3.56 -3.71
C ASN A 31 8.42 2.26 -4.10
N ILE A 32 7.27 1.95 -3.47
CA ILE A 32 6.48 0.78 -3.82
C ILE A 32 6.04 0.86 -5.28
N CYS A 33 5.50 2.00 -5.71
CA CYS A 33 5.07 2.21 -7.09
C CYS A 33 6.22 2.07 -8.08
N ASP A 34 7.40 2.65 -7.78
CA ASP A 34 8.58 2.52 -8.62
C ASP A 34 9.04 1.07 -8.76
N TYR A 35 9.05 0.31 -7.66
CA TYR A 35 9.42 -1.11 -7.70
C TYR A 35 8.39 -1.98 -8.42
N VAL A 36 7.10 -1.62 -8.38
CA VAL A 36 6.09 -2.29 -9.20
C VAL A 36 6.30 -1.98 -10.68
N LYS A 37 6.44 -0.71 -11.06
CA LYS A 37 6.63 -0.30 -12.46
C LYS A 37 7.90 -0.88 -13.09
N SER A 38 8.96 -1.04 -12.29
CA SER A 38 10.24 -1.60 -12.71
C SER A 38 10.37 -3.11 -12.56
N ASP A 39 9.30 -3.80 -12.12
CA ASP A 39 9.28 -5.24 -11.86
C ASP A 39 10.36 -5.73 -10.86
N ASP A 40 10.77 -4.88 -9.90
CA ASP A 40 11.80 -5.21 -8.90
C ASP A 40 11.18 -5.83 -7.62
N LYS A 41 10.86 -7.14 -7.72
CA LYS A 41 10.33 -7.95 -6.60
C LYS A 41 11.23 -7.96 -5.38
N SER A 42 12.54 -7.88 -5.57
CA SER A 42 13.52 -7.94 -4.48
C SER A 42 13.50 -6.65 -3.66
N ARG A 43 13.50 -5.49 -4.33
CA ARG A 43 13.40 -4.18 -3.67
C ARG A 43 12.05 -3.97 -3.02
N LEU A 44 10.95 -4.38 -3.67
CA LEU A 44 9.63 -4.33 -3.06
C LEU A 44 9.60 -5.09 -1.73
N ARG A 45 10.06 -6.35 -1.74
CA ARG A 45 10.12 -7.18 -0.53
C ARG A 45 11.01 -6.57 0.56
N LYS A 46 12.17 -6.04 0.18
CA LYS A 46 13.09 -5.39 1.10
C LYS A 46 12.45 -4.15 1.73
N LYS A 47 11.87 -3.27 0.92
CA LYS A 47 11.22 -2.04 1.39
C LYS A 47 10.07 -2.32 2.34
N MET A 48 9.19 -3.26 1.98
CA MET A 48 8.11 -3.70 2.87
C MET A 48 8.61 -4.21 4.21
N LYS A 49 9.72 -4.98 4.21
CA LYS A 49 10.34 -5.50 5.44
C LYS A 49 10.92 -4.38 6.30
N GLU A 50 11.66 -3.45 5.68
CA GLU A 50 12.26 -2.29 6.36
C GLU A 50 11.19 -1.43 7.04
N SER A 51 10.10 -1.16 6.32
CA SER A 51 8.96 -0.38 6.82
C SER A 51 8.01 -1.19 7.71
N ARG A 52 8.28 -2.49 7.94
CA ARG A 52 7.44 -3.42 8.74
C ARG A 52 5.98 -3.49 8.27
N VAL A 53 5.76 -3.35 6.97
CA VAL A 53 4.44 -3.35 6.34
C VAL A 53 4.13 -4.70 5.70
N LYS A 54 2.89 -5.16 5.85
CA LYS A 54 2.35 -6.34 5.15
C LYS A 54 1.48 -5.88 3.98
N LEU A 55 1.63 -6.49 2.81
CA LEU A 55 0.93 -6.08 1.59
C LEU A 55 -0.59 -6.04 1.79
N ARG A 56 -1.14 -7.12 2.35
CA ARG A 56 -2.57 -7.26 2.67
C ARG A 56 -3.14 -6.16 3.56
N ASN A 57 -2.29 -5.46 4.32
CA ASN A 57 -2.74 -4.41 5.25
C ASN A 57 -2.77 -3.04 4.58
N VAL A 58 -2.05 -2.85 3.48
CA VAL A 58 -1.87 -1.53 2.84
C VAL A 58 -2.34 -1.48 1.40
N TYR A 59 -2.62 -2.63 0.78
CA TYR A 59 -2.96 -2.71 -0.64
C TYR A 59 -4.10 -1.75 -1.04
N SER A 60 -5.19 -1.72 -0.28
CA SER A 60 -6.36 -0.86 -0.55
C SER A 60 -6.08 0.64 -0.35
N GLY A 61 -5.03 0.98 0.41
CA GLY A 61 -4.63 2.37 0.65
C GLY A 61 -3.52 2.87 -0.27
N ILE A 62 -2.98 2.02 -1.15
CA ILE A 62 -1.90 2.39 -2.07
C ILE A 62 -2.46 2.54 -3.47
N SER A 63 -2.21 3.69 -4.07
CA SER A 63 -2.50 3.97 -5.47
C SER A 63 -1.25 4.51 -6.16
N CYS A 64 -0.96 4.00 -7.35
CA CYS A 64 0.11 4.46 -8.22
C CYS A 64 -0.54 5.14 -9.43
N ASP A 65 -0.42 6.47 -9.51
CA ASP A 65 -1.03 7.28 -10.56
C ASP A 65 -2.53 7.01 -10.78
N GLY A 66 -3.27 6.78 -9.68
CA GLY A 66 -4.71 6.48 -9.71
C GLY A 66 -5.06 5.01 -9.98
N SER A 67 -4.08 4.13 -10.19
CA SER A 67 -4.28 2.69 -10.38
C SER A 67 -3.90 1.90 -9.13
N SER A 68 -4.53 0.74 -8.92
CA SER A 68 -4.08 -0.22 -7.91
C SER A 68 -2.70 -0.79 -8.26
N LEU A 69 -2.02 -1.41 -7.29
CA LEU A 69 -0.70 -2.02 -7.54
C LEU A 69 -0.78 -3.13 -8.60
N LEU A 70 -1.85 -3.91 -8.62
CA LEU A 70 -2.03 -4.97 -9.64
C LEU A 70 -2.28 -4.39 -11.04
N ARG A 71 -3.13 -3.36 -11.17
CA ARG A 71 -3.33 -2.68 -12.47
C ARG A 71 -2.06 -1.98 -12.95
N THR A 72 -1.30 -1.42 -12.03
CA THR A 72 0.02 -0.82 -12.34
C THR A 72 0.99 -1.88 -12.86
N ALA A 73 1.00 -3.07 -12.24
CA ALA A 73 1.83 -4.18 -12.69
C ALA A 73 1.43 -4.65 -14.10
N TYR A 74 0.12 -4.79 -14.37
CA TYR A 74 -0.39 -5.11 -15.70
C TYR A 74 0.05 -4.09 -16.76
N ASN A 75 -0.19 -2.80 -16.50
CA ASN A 75 0.15 -1.71 -17.43
C ASN A 75 1.67 -1.61 -17.70
N SER A 76 2.49 -2.05 -16.75
CA SER A 76 3.96 -1.99 -16.85
C SER A 76 4.57 -3.31 -17.34
N ASN A 77 3.76 -4.34 -17.63
CA ASN A 77 4.23 -5.71 -17.91
C ASN A 77 5.12 -6.29 -16.78
N ALA A 78 4.90 -5.87 -15.54
CA ALA A 78 5.67 -6.28 -14.36
C ALA A 78 5.13 -7.59 -13.77
N ASN A 79 5.36 -8.68 -14.51
CA ASN A 79 4.78 -9.99 -14.20
C ASN A 79 5.31 -10.56 -12.88
N ASP A 80 6.60 -10.41 -12.61
CA ASP A 80 7.26 -11.00 -11.44
C ASP A 80 6.73 -10.41 -10.13
N VAL A 81 6.63 -9.08 -10.08
CA VAL A 81 6.06 -8.33 -8.96
C VAL A 81 4.56 -8.50 -8.88
N GLY A 82 3.85 -8.43 -10.02
CA GLY A 82 2.41 -8.58 -10.06
C GLY A 82 1.95 -9.94 -9.54
N GLU A 83 2.60 -11.02 -9.96
CA GLU A 83 2.34 -12.38 -9.48
C GLU A 83 2.61 -12.49 -7.97
N PHE A 84 3.72 -11.93 -7.50
CA PHE A 84 4.03 -11.88 -6.07
C PHE A 84 2.96 -11.15 -5.26
N ILE A 85 2.47 -10.01 -5.77
CA ILE A 85 1.41 -9.22 -5.14
C ILE A 85 0.13 -10.05 -5.05
N ALA A 86 -0.33 -10.62 -6.17
CA ALA A 86 -1.54 -11.45 -6.24
C ALA A 86 -1.51 -12.60 -5.20
N LYS A 87 -0.39 -13.31 -5.10
CA LYS A 87 -0.22 -14.43 -4.15
C LYS A 87 -0.20 -13.99 -2.68
N ARG A 88 0.05 -12.71 -2.38
CA ARG A 88 0.16 -12.19 -1.00
C ARG A 88 -1.11 -11.55 -0.48
N LEU A 89 -2.05 -11.24 -1.37
CA LEU A 89 -3.37 -10.72 -1.01
C LEU A 89 -4.31 -11.85 -0.57
N PRO A 90 -5.25 -11.57 0.36
CA PRO A 90 -6.37 -12.47 0.60
C PRO A 90 -7.26 -12.51 -0.65
N SER A 91 -7.92 -13.65 -0.90
CA SER A 91 -8.80 -13.81 -2.06
C SER A 91 -9.96 -12.82 -2.06
N THR A 92 -10.42 -12.41 -0.87
CA THR A 92 -11.43 -11.36 -0.70
C THR A 92 -10.99 -10.04 -1.33
N ASP A 93 -9.74 -9.61 -1.16
CA ASP A 93 -9.25 -8.35 -1.73
C ASP A 93 -9.14 -8.42 -3.26
N LEU A 94 -8.88 -9.61 -3.81
CA LEU A 94 -8.85 -9.84 -5.26
C LEU A 94 -10.25 -9.84 -5.88
N ALA A 95 -11.29 -10.13 -5.09
CA ALA A 95 -12.67 -10.19 -5.53
C ALA A 95 -13.44 -8.86 -5.36
N ILE A 96 -12.83 -7.85 -4.73
CA ILE A 96 -13.46 -6.53 -4.56
C ILE A 96 -13.40 -5.76 -5.89
N PRO A 97 -14.53 -5.24 -6.40
CA PRO A 97 -14.53 -4.31 -7.51
C PRO A 97 -13.77 -3.01 -7.17
N GLU A 98 -12.93 -2.54 -8.10
CA GLU A 98 -12.29 -1.23 -7.96
C GLU A 98 -13.22 -0.09 -8.42
N ALA A 99 -12.71 1.14 -8.51
CA ALA A 99 -13.52 2.34 -8.77
C ALA A 99 -14.37 2.30 -10.07
N ASP A 100 -13.98 1.47 -11.03
CA ASP A 100 -14.70 1.25 -12.29
C ASP A 100 -15.73 0.10 -12.24
N GLY A 101 -15.96 -0.47 -11.05
CA GLY A 101 -16.90 -1.56 -10.83
C GLY A 101 -16.39 -2.93 -11.33
N LYS A 102 -15.13 -3.03 -11.75
CA LYS A 102 -14.53 -4.30 -12.19
C LYS A 102 -13.63 -4.87 -11.11
N THR A 103 -13.71 -6.19 -10.89
CA THR A 103 -12.67 -6.90 -10.13
C THR A 103 -11.35 -6.83 -10.90
N ILE A 104 -10.24 -7.13 -10.22
CA ILE A 104 -8.94 -7.15 -10.89
C ILE A 104 -8.88 -8.22 -12.01
N LEU A 105 -9.59 -9.34 -11.83
CA LEU A 105 -9.69 -10.40 -12.84
C LEU A 105 -10.47 -9.92 -14.06
N ASP A 106 -11.67 -9.36 -13.86
CA ASP A 106 -12.52 -8.88 -14.97
C ASP A 106 -11.82 -7.78 -15.77
N TRP A 107 -11.11 -6.89 -15.07
CA TRP A 107 -10.32 -5.84 -15.70
C TRP A 107 -9.17 -6.44 -16.53
N ALA A 108 -8.42 -7.41 -15.99
CA ALA A 108 -7.31 -8.04 -16.69
C ALA A 108 -7.75 -8.74 -17.98
N LEU A 109 -8.85 -9.49 -17.93
CA LEU A 109 -9.43 -10.17 -19.09
C LEU A 109 -9.87 -9.17 -20.16
N ALA A 110 -10.55 -8.08 -19.77
CA ALA A 110 -11.01 -7.06 -20.69
C ALA A 110 -9.88 -6.25 -21.36
N ASN A 111 -8.66 -6.27 -20.80
CA ASN A 111 -7.49 -5.53 -21.31
C ASN A 111 -6.42 -6.45 -21.93
N GLY A 112 -6.76 -7.71 -22.24
CA GLY A 112 -5.86 -8.61 -22.96
C GLY A 112 -4.75 -9.24 -22.11
N HIS A 113 -4.90 -9.28 -20.78
CA HIS A 113 -3.90 -9.85 -19.87
C HIS A 113 -4.19 -11.31 -19.47
N ASP A 114 -5.12 -12.00 -20.14
CA ASP A 114 -5.59 -13.34 -19.77
C ASP A 114 -4.46 -14.38 -19.62
N GLY A 115 -3.44 -14.31 -20.47
CA GLY A 115 -2.28 -15.22 -20.46
C GLY A 115 -1.11 -14.76 -19.58
N SER A 116 -1.31 -13.80 -18.68
CA SER A 116 -0.24 -13.31 -17.81
C SER A 116 -0.09 -14.17 -16.54
N PRO A 117 1.14 -14.28 -15.99
CA PRO A 117 1.37 -14.92 -14.69
C PRO A 117 0.56 -14.30 -13.55
N ILE A 118 0.27 -13.00 -13.64
CA ILE A 118 -0.54 -12.27 -12.67
C ILE A 118 -1.99 -12.80 -12.70
N THR A 119 -2.57 -12.95 -13.90
CA THR A 119 -3.93 -13.45 -14.08
C THR A 119 -4.07 -14.90 -13.63
N ASP A 120 -3.10 -15.75 -13.97
CA ASP A 120 -3.08 -17.15 -13.52
C ASP A 120 -3.05 -17.25 -11.98
N ALA A 121 -2.19 -16.46 -11.34
CA ALA A 121 -2.14 -16.41 -9.88
C ALA A 121 -3.44 -15.90 -9.26
N ILE A 122 -4.13 -14.94 -9.88
CA ILE A 122 -5.42 -14.45 -9.38
C ILE A 122 -6.48 -15.56 -9.50
N LYS A 123 -6.58 -16.23 -10.65
CA LYS A 123 -7.53 -17.34 -10.87
C LYS A 123 -7.35 -18.46 -9.85
N GLU A 124 -6.11 -18.86 -9.57
CA GLU A 124 -5.80 -19.87 -8.54
C GLU A 124 -6.27 -19.43 -7.14
N ARG A 125 -6.13 -18.14 -6.82
CA ARG A 125 -6.48 -17.61 -5.49
C ARG A 125 -7.98 -17.42 -5.28
N VAL A 126 -8.74 -17.08 -6.32
CA VAL A 126 -10.19 -16.81 -6.22
C VAL A 126 -11.06 -18.00 -6.61
N GLY A 127 -10.54 -18.94 -7.41
CA GLY A 127 -11.24 -20.15 -7.83
C GLY A 127 -10.92 -21.40 -6.98
N GLY A 128 -9.94 -21.31 -6.08
CA GLY A 128 -9.56 -22.36 -5.13
C GLY A 128 -10.22 -22.24 -3.76
#